data_AF-A0A9X2WU64-F1
#
_entry.id   AF-A0A9X2WU64-F1
#
_cell.length_a   1.000
_cell.length_b   1.000
_cell.length_c   1.000
_cell.angle_alpha   90.00
_cell.angle_beta   90.00
_cell.angle_gamma   90.00
#
_symmetry.space_group_name_H-M   'P 1'
#
loop_
_entity.id
_entity.type
_entity.pdbx_description
1 polymer ?
#
loop_
_entity_poly.entity_id
_entity_poly.type
_entity_poly.pdbx_seq_one_letter_code
_entity_poly.pdbx_strand_id
1 'polypeptide(L)'
;MKNVKTLALAATAVAAISGNAFAADRGQDIHAGDYNWMQFNYMYAVNELPGESDHDYIEMEFGGRSGIVDLYGYLDIFNPTERSGSDKAGSPKMFLKFAPRFSLDAITGKDLSWGPIQEVYLTTLFNWGGGDANLYGPGAGDVNNGSVGIGADVNVPWFGKVSMNLYKYYEIQAKDWNGYQFSMNWFKPFINFDNGSFISYQGYLDYQFGADSEFNGATGKATHGGAMFNGIYWHSEQFAVGYGLKAYNDVYLIADSDGFKSTGFAHYFSATYKF
;
A
#
# COMPACT_ATOMS: atom_id res chain seq x y z
N MET A 1 -33.95 -1.03 17.04
CA MET A 1 -32.98 -1.31 15.96
C MET A 1 -31.65 -0.74 16.42
N LYS A 2 -30.66 -1.59 16.69
CA LYS A 2 -29.36 -1.17 17.24
C LYS A 2 -28.55 -0.52 16.12
N ASN A 3 -28.04 0.68 16.39
CA ASN A 3 -27.19 1.46 15.49
C ASN A 3 -25.93 0.64 15.13
N VAL A 4 -25.83 0.22 13.86
CA VAL A 4 -24.57 -0.26 13.30
C VAL A 4 -23.73 0.99 13.03
N LYS A 5 -22.71 1.22 13.87
CA LYS A 5 -21.73 2.28 13.64
C LYS A 5 -20.75 1.78 12.59
N THR A 6 -20.87 2.31 11.38
CA THR A 6 -20.04 1.99 10.22
C THR A 6 -18.59 2.42 10.47
N LEU A 7 -17.66 1.46 10.52
CA LEU A 7 -16.21 1.73 10.53
C LEU A 7 -15.75 1.93 9.08
N ALA A 8 -15.25 3.11 8.74
CA ALA A 8 -14.53 3.33 7.49
C ALA A 8 -13.02 3.23 7.77
N LEU A 9 -12.39 2.12 7.35
CA LEU A 9 -10.93 2.01 7.25
C LEU A 9 -10.55 2.30 5.80
N ALA A 10 -9.99 3.47 5.51
CA ALA A 10 -9.39 3.74 4.19
C ALA A 10 -7.89 3.47 4.24
N ALA A 11 -7.39 2.62 3.37
CA ALA A 11 -5.97 2.56 3.03
C ALA A 11 -5.87 2.57 1.50
N THR A 12 -5.30 3.65 0.98
CA THR A 12 -5.25 3.86 -0.46
C THR A 12 -3.80 4.03 -0.85
N ALA A 13 -3.17 2.95 -1.32
CA ALA A 13 -1.83 3.06 -1.87
C ALA A 13 -1.94 3.40 -3.35
N VAL A 14 -1.16 4.36 -3.86
CA VAL A 14 -0.72 4.37 -5.25
C VAL A 14 0.60 3.63 -5.34
N ALA A 15 0.76 2.76 -6.33
CA ALA A 15 1.89 1.84 -6.42
C ALA A 15 3.26 2.54 -6.39
N ALA A 16 4.13 2.04 -5.51
CA ALA A 16 5.54 2.42 -5.40
C ALA A 16 6.23 2.47 -6.77
N ILE A 17 6.93 3.58 -7.03
CA ILE A 17 7.93 3.63 -8.10
C ILE A 17 9.07 2.70 -7.67
N SER A 18 9.04 1.45 -8.12
CA SER A 18 10.18 0.56 -8.02
C SER A 18 11.25 1.12 -8.95
N GLY A 19 12.20 1.88 -8.41
CA GLY A 19 13.41 2.25 -9.13
C GLY A 19 14.03 0.99 -9.74
N ASN A 20 14.63 1.12 -10.93
CA ASN A 20 15.43 0.07 -11.54
C ASN A 20 16.66 -0.19 -10.66
N ALA A 21 16.49 -0.91 -9.55
CA ALA A 21 17.60 -1.43 -8.78
C ALA A 21 18.06 -2.69 -9.48
N PHE A 22 19.16 -2.57 -10.22
CA PHE A 22 19.96 -3.73 -10.56
C PHE A 22 20.49 -4.30 -9.24
N ALA A 23 20.03 -5.49 -8.84
CA ALA A 23 20.74 -6.23 -7.82
C ALA A 23 21.76 -7.11 -8.52
N ALA A 24 23.02 -6.67 -8.45
CA ALA A 24 24.19 -7.48 -8.79
C ALA A 24 25.40 -6.76 -8.15
N ASP A 25 26.08 -7.44 -7.23
CA ASP A 25 27.35 -7.05 -6.60
C ASP A 25 27.46 -5.57 -6.19
N ARG A 26 27.05 -5.24 -4.95
CA ARG A 26 27.22 -3.88 -4.40
C ARG A 26 28.68 -3.50 -4.14
N GLY A 27 29.65 -4.35 -4.49
CA GLY A 27 31.06 -4.07 -4.29
C GLY A 27 31.37 -3.76 -2.82
N GLN A 28 32.31 -2.84 -2.58
CA GLN A 28 32.68 -2.42 -1.22
C GLN A 28 31.82 -1.29 -0.66
N ASP A 29 31.03 -0.61 -1.49
CA ASP A 29 30.21 0.54 -1.08
C ASP A 29 28.72 0.19 -1.15
N ILE A 30 28.14 -0.09 0.01
CA ILE A 30 26.72 -0.41 0.14
C ILE A 30 25.78 0.75 -0.26
N HIS A 31 26.30 1.99 -0.30
CA HIS A 31 25.58 3.20 -0.69
C HIS A 31 25.67 3.52 -2.19
N ALA A 32 26.39 2.71 -2.95
CA ALA A 32 26.45 2.86 -4.40
C ALA A 32 25.03 2.71 -5.01
N GLY A 33 24.58 3.76 -5.70
CA GLY A 33 23.25 3.79 -6.32
C GLY A 33 22.10 4.11 -5.36
N ASP A 34 22.39 4.65 -4.17
CA ASP A 34 21.38 5.25 -3.30
C ASP A 34 20.56 6.29 -4.06
N TYR A 35 19.25 6.30 -3.81
CA TYR A 35 18.32 7.23 -4.41
C TYR A 35 17.17 7.53 -3.45
N ASN A 36 16.54 8.67 -3.64
CA ASN A 36 15.27 9.00 -3.00
C ASN A 36 14.38 9.70 -4.01
N TRP A 37 13.08 9.73 -3.71
CA TRP A 37 12.09 10.46 -4.46
C TRP A 37 10.94 10.83 -3.53
N MET A 38 10.24 11.89 -3.91
CA MET A 38 9.05 12.36 -3.24
C MET A 38 8.11 12.98 -4.28
N GLN A 39 6.82 12.82 -4.06
CA GLN A 39 5.79 13.44 -4.88
C GLN A 39 4.55 13.78 -4.06
N PHE A 40 3.75 14.70 -4.57
CA PHE A 40 2.41 14.96 -4.07
C PHE A 40 1.39 14.55 -5.13
N ASN A 41 0.35 13.85 -4.71
CA ASN A 41 -0.79 13.48 -5.53
C ASN A 41 -2.03 14.19 -4.99
N TYR A 42 -2.84 14.75 -5.87
CA TYR A 42 -4.24 15.05 -5.56
C TYR A 42 -5.11 13.99 -6.21
N MET A 43 -5.91 13.32 -5.40
CA MET A 43 -6.60 12.10 -5.77
C MET A 43 -8.09 12.21 -5.55
N TYR A 44 -8.85 11.54 -6.40
CA TYR A 44 -10.28 11.35 -6.24
C TYR A 44 -10.63 9.88 -6.39
N ALA A 45 -11.28 9.33 -5.38
CA ALA A 45 -11.77 7.97 -5.32
C ALA A 45 -13.29 7.95 -5.59
N VAL A 46 -13.73 6.94 -6.34
CA VAL A 46 -15.14 6.65 -6.61
C VAL A 46 -15.43 5.21 -6.21
N ASN A 47 -16.44 5.00 -5.38
CA ASN A 47 -16.85 3.71 -4.80
C ASN A 47 -15.73 3.03 -3.99
N GLU A 48 -14.88 3.78 -3.29
CA GLU A 48 -13.85 3.20 -2.44
C GLU A 48 -14.44 2.27 -1.37
N LEU A 49 -13.84 1.10 -1.23
CA LEU A 49 -14.21 0.11 -0.22
C LEU A 49 -13.18 0.05 0.92
N PRO A 50 -13.61 -0.36 2.12
CA PRO A 50 -14.94 -0.83 2.49
C PRO A 50 -15.94 0.31 2.80
N GLY A 51 -17.23 -0.02 2.80
CA GLY A 51 -18.32 0.93 3.09
C GLY A 51 -18.85 1.70 1.89
N GLU A 52 -18.11 1.68 0.77
CA GLU A 52 -18.43 2.34 -0.51
C GLU A 52 -18.55 3.86 -0.37
N SER A 53 -17.52 4.59 -0.78
CA SER A 53 -17.52 6.05 -0.69
C SER A 53 -16.76 6.77 -1.80
N ASP A 54 -17.14 8.04 -2.00
CA ASP A 54 -16.51 8.94 -2.96
C ASP A 54 -15.85 10.10 -2.20
N HIS A 55 -14.55 10.34 -2.43
CA HIS A 55 -13.84 11.43 -1.77
C HIS A 55 -12.56 11.84 -2.47
N ASP A 56 -12.14 13.07 -2.17
CA ASP A 56 -10.83 13.61 -2.49
C ASP A 56 -9.85 13.53 -1.32
N TYR A 57 -8.57 13.42 -1.65
CA TYR A 57 -7.48 13.48 -0.69
C TYR A 57 -6.18 13.98 -1.34
N ILE A 58 -5.29 14.51 -0.50
CA ILE A 58 -3.92 14.82 -0.87
C ILE A 58 -3.05 13.69 -0.33
N GLU A 59 -2.17 13.12 -1.16
CA GLU A 59 -1.23 12.09 -0.76
C GLU A 59 0.20 12.63 -0.94
N MET A 60 1.02 12.54 0.11
CA MET A 60 2.47 12.68 0.02
C MET A 60 3.05 11.28 -0.12
N GLU A 61 3.60 10.96 -1.28
CA GLU A 61 4.21 9.65 -1.54
C GLU A 61 5.73 9.80 -1.61
N PHE A 62 6.46 8.87 -0.99
CA PHE A 62 7.90 8.93 -0.89
C PHE A 62 8.52 7.54 -0.92
N GLY A 63 9.77 7.48 -1.37
CA GLY A 63 10.53 6.25 -1.33
C GLY A 63 11.99 6.47 -1.63
N GLY A 64 12.75 5.39 -1.52
CA GLY A 64 14.18 5.43 -1.79
C GLY A 64 14.89 4.17 -1.34
N ARG A 65 16.15 4.10 -1.73
CA ARG A 65 17.11 3.10 -1.26
C ARG A 65 18.28 3.83 -0.64
N SER A 66 18.65 3.46 0.59
CA SER A 66 19.93 3.85 1.16
C SER A 66 20.62 2.70 1.88
N GLY A 67 21.81 2.31 1.40
CA GLY A 67 22.58 1.23 2.00
C GLY A 67 21.78 -0.08 2.05
N ILE A 68 21.50 -0.55 3.26
CA ILE A 68 20.72 -1.76 3.51
C ILE A 68 19.20 -1.56 3.45
N VAL A 69 18.71 -0.31 3.44
CA VAL A 69 17.28 0.01 3.62
C VAL A 69 16.67 0.41 2.29
N ASP A 70 15.61 -0.30 1.88
CA ASP A 70 14.65 0.13 0.86
C ASP A 70 13.38 0.61 1.58
N LEU A 71 12.86 1.77 1.20
CA LEU A 71 11.71 2.39 1.82
C LEU A 71 10.70 2.79 0.75
N TYR A 72 9.44 2.50 1.06
CA TYR A 72 8.28 3.10 0.42
C TYR A 72 7.29 3.53 1.50
N GLY A 73 6.61 4.65 1.28
CA GLY A 73 5.50 5.06 2.11
C GLY A 73 4.69 6.20 1.51
N TYR A 74 3.52 6.43 2.10
CA TYR A 74 2.68 7.56 1.78
C TYR A 74 1.90 8.05 3.00
N LEU A 75 1.53 9.32 2.95
CA LEU A 75 0.67 9.99 3.92
C LEU A 75 -0.52 10.61 3.18
N ASP A 76 -1.72 10.13 3.48
CA ASP A 76 -2.97 10.70 2.99
C ASP A 76 -3.48 11.79 3.92
N ILE A 77 -4.09 12.82 3.33
CA ILE A 77 -4.86 13.88 4.00
C ILE A 77 -6.24 13.94 3.35
N PHE A 78 -7.24 13.41 4.05
CA PHE A 78 -8.63 13.33 3.61
C PHE A 78 -9.42 14.61 3.84
N ASN A 79 -10.42 14.83 2.98
CA ASN A 79 -11.31 15.99 3.01
C ASN A 79 -10.54 17.33 3.14
N PRO A 80 -9.64 17.62 2.19
CA PRO A 80 -8.76 18.79 2.25
C PRO A 80 -9.52 20.12 2.17
N THR A 81 -10.78 20.10 1.73
CA THR A 81 -11.64 21.29 1.57
C THR A 81 -12.74 21.41 2.63
N GLU A 82 -12.69 20.60 3.70
CA GLU A 82 -13.65 20.63 4.83
C GLU A 82 -15.12 20.53 4.39
N ARG A 83 -15.39 19.75 3.34
CA ARG A 83 -16.75 19.57 2.84
C ARG A 83 -17.55 18.74 3.83
N SER A 84 -18.67 19.28 4.29
CA SER A 84 -19.60 18.57 5.19
C SER A 84 -20.24 17.34 4.55
N GLY A 85 -20.30 17.28 3.22
CA GLY A 85 -20.80 16.13 2.46
C GLY A 85 -19.74 15.07 2.12
N SER A 86 -18.49 15.22 2.58
CA SER A 86 -17.49 14.15 2.47
C SER A 86 -17.81 13.04 3.46
N ASP A 87 -17.64 11.78 3.06
CA ASP A 87 -17.69 10.61 3.94
C ASP A 87 -16.61 10.63 5.04
N LYS A 88 -15.58 11.46 4.90
CA LYS A 88 -14.52 11.69 5.89
C LYS A 88 -14.77 12.93 6.76
N ALA A 89 -15.94 13.56 6.68
CA ALA A 89 -16.29 14.69 7.53
C ALA A 89 -16.45 14.27 9.00
N GLY A 90 -15.71 14.91 9.91
CA GLY A 90 -15.73 14.60 11.35
C GLY A 90 -14.93 13.36 11.75
N SER A 91 -14.13 12.80 10.84
CA SER A 91 -13.21 11.68 11.09
C SER A 91 -11.75 12.15 11.13
N PRO A 92 -10.82 11.33 11.68
CA PRO A 92 -9.40 11.54 11.49
C PRO A 92 -9.06 11.68 10.01
N LYS A 93 -8.18 12.64 9.71
CA LYS A 93 -7.92 13.04 8.33
C LYS A 93 -6.65 12.44 7.76
N MET A 94 -5.86 11.77 8.58
CA MET A 94 -4.54 11.31 8.19
C MET A 94 -4.48 9.80 8.19
N PHE A 95 -3.79 9.25 7.20
CA PHE A 95 -3.43 7.84 7.17
C PHE A 95 -2.01 7.71 6.62
N LEU A 96 -1.15 7.02 7.36
CA LEU A 96 0.24 6.77 7.02
C LEU A 96 0.45 5.27 6.81
N LYS A 97 0.95 4.90 5.63
CA LYS A 97 1.48 3.57 5.36
C LYS A 97 2.95 3.69 5.02
N PHE A 98 3.79 2.83 5.61
CA PHE A 98 5.20 2.74 5.23
C PHE A 98 5.72 1.32 5.40
N ALA A 99 6.63 0.95 4.51
CA ALA A 99 7.14 -0.41 4.38
C ALA A 99 8.67 -0.39 4.23
N PRO A 100 9.43 -0.22 5.33
CA PRO A 100 10.86 -0.37 5.30
C PRO A 100 11.22 -1.85 5.10
N ARG A 101 12.14 -2.11 4.16
CA ARG A 101 12.70 -3.41 3.85
C ARG A 101 14.22 -3.36 4.05
N PHE A 102 14.77 -4.36 4.70
CA PHE A 102 16.18 -4.44 5.06
C PHE A 102 16.83 -5.58 4.28
N SER A 103 17.77 -5.24 3.41
CA SER A 103 18.46 -6.18 2.53
C SER A 103 19.34 -7.14 3.30
N LEU A 104 19.00 -8.43 3.20
CA LEU A 104 19.82 -9.48 3.78
C LEU A 104 21.12 -9.64 3.00
N ASP A 105 21.12 -9.42 1.69
CA ASP A 105 22.31 -9.40 0.86
C ASP A 105 23.32 -8.37 1.38
N ALA A 106 22.90 -7.13 1.54
CA ALA A 106 23.76 -6.04 1.99
C ALA A 106 24.15 -6.17 3.48
N ILE A 107 23.25 -6.68 4.33
CA ILE A 107 23.56 -6.94 5.74
C ILE A 107 24.61 -8.06 5.89
N THR A 108 24.52 -9.11 5.08
CA THR A 108 25.39 -10.29 5.22
C THR A 108 26.64 -10.23 4.36
N GLY A 109 26.69 -9.32 3.38
CA GLY A 109 27.76 -9.24 2.38
C GLY A 109 27.78 -10.44 1.44
N LYS A 110 26.65 -11.13 1.28
CA LYS A 110 26.50 -12.32 0.42
C LYS A 110 25.50 -12.06 -0.68
N ASP A 111 25.79 -12.57 -1.86
CA ASP A 111 24.82 -12.64 -2.95
C ASP A 111 23.81 -13.77 -2.65
N LEU A 112 22.56 -13.39 -2.40
CA LEU A 112 21.44 -14.30 -2.15
C LEU A 112 20.52 -14.42 -3.38
N SER A 113 20.93 -13.90 -4.54
CA SER A 113 20.17 -14.00 -5.78
C SER A 113 20.05 -15.46 -6.25
N TRP A 114 18.88 -15.81 -6.81
CA TRP A 114 18.65 -17.14 -7.37
C TRP A 114 17.53 -17.13 -8.41
N GLY A 115 17.88 -17.45 -9.65
CA GLY A 115 16.93 -17.44 -10.77
C GLY A 115 16.33 -16.04 -10.97
N PRO A 116 15.00 -15.87 -10.90
CA PRO A 116 14.38 -14.55 -11.01
C PRO A 116 14.53 -13.69 -9.75
N ILE A 117 14.92 -14.25 -8.60
CA ILE A 117 15.11 -13.50 -7.35
C ILE A 117 16.42 -12.72 -7.47
N GLN A 118 16.32 -11.40 -7.29
CA GLN A 118 17.42 -10.45 -7.45
C GLN A 118 18.03 -10.06 -6.08
N GLU A 119 17.20 -9.87 -5.05
CA GLU A 119 17.65 -9.48 -3.70
C GLU A 119 16.61 -9.96 -2.68
N VAL A 120 17.03 -10.29 -1.46
CA VAL A 120 16.16 -10.79 -0.38
C VAL A 120 16.18 -9.83 0.81
N TYR A 121 15.01 -9.68 1.45
CA TYR A 121 14.80 -8.69 2.51
C TYR A 121 14.13 -9.29 3.75
N LEU A 122 14.52 -8.79 4.92
CA LEU A 122 13.61 -8.69 6.05
C LEU A 122 12.66 -7.52 5.75
N THR A 123 11.37 -7.79 5.59
CA THR A 123 10.39 -6.78 5.19
C THR A 123 9.45 -6.45 6.34
N THR A 124 9.08 -5.19 6.44
CA THR A 124 8.07 -4.71 7.38
C THR A 124 7.03 -3.89 6.64
N LEU A 125 5.82 -3.83 7.19
CA LEU A 125 4.75 -3.00 6.70
C LEU A 125 3.98 -2.47 7.91
N PHE A 126 3.67 -1.19 7.89
CA PHE A 126 2.89 -0.58 8.94
C PHE A 126 1.82 0.35 8.40
N ASN A 127 0.69 0.40 9.10
CA ASN A 127 -0.43 1.28 8.82
C ASN A 127 -0.83 2.01 10.10
N TRP A 128 -0.92 3.33 10.02
CA TRP A 128 -1.23 4.24 11.11
C TRP A 128 -2.29 5.25 10.70
N GLY A 129 -3.43 5.23 11.38
CA GLY A 129 -4.43 6.28 11.30
C GLY A 129 -4.08 7.48 12.18
N GLY A 130 -4.67 8.64 11.87
CA GLY A 130 -4.45 9.90 12.57
C GLY A 130 -5.23 10.06 13.88
N GLY A 131 -6.08 9.11 14.24
CA GLY A 131 -6.94 9.13 15.42
C GLY A 131 -6.50 8.21 16.57
N ASP A 132 -7.22 8.31 17.70
CA ASP A 132 -6.98 7.47 18.88
C ASP A 132 -7.48 6.02 18.67
N ALA A 133 -6.81 5.04 19.30
CA ALA A 133 -7.18 3.62 19.26
C ALA A 133 -8.52 3.28 19.93
N ASN A 134 -9.15 4.24 20.61
CA ASN A 134 -10.49 4.13 21.20
C ASN A 134 -11.45 5.23 20.73
N LEU A 135 -11.16 5.89 19.61
CA LEU A 135 -11.89 7.07 19.14
C LEU A 135 -13.42 6.90 19.12
N TYR A 136 -13.92 5.72 18.76
CA TYR A 136 -15.36 5.42 18.70
C TYR A 136 -15.85 4.47 19.80
N GLY A 137 -14.97 4.07 20.72
CA GLY A 137 -15.20 3.15 21.84
C GLY A 137 -13.98 2.28 22.15
N PRO A 138 -13.98 1.51 23.25
CA PRO A 138 -12.88 0.61 23.60
C PRO A 138 -12.57 -0.39 22.46
N GLY A 139 -11.35 -0.34 21.92
CA GLY A 139 -10.94 -1.18 20.78
C GLY A 139 -11.64 -0.86 19.45
N ALA A 140 -12.30 0.29 19.37
CA ALA A 140 -13.01 0.78 18.18
C ALA A 140 -12.47 2.16 17.79
N GLY A 141 -11.16 2.26 17.61
CA GLY A 141 -10.50 3.48 17.17
C GLY A 141 -9.91 3.37 15.77
N ASP A 142 -8.89 4.18 15.53
CA ASP A 142 -8.23 4.27 14.23
C ASP A 142 -7.25 3.11 13.99
N VAL A 143 -6.88 2.89 12.73
CA VAL A 143 -6.04 1.76 12.30
C VAL A 143 -4.65 1.85 12.87
N ASN A 144 -4.21 0.80 13.55
CA ASN A 144 -2.82 0.64 13.95
C ASN A 144 -2.45 -0.83 13.79
N ASN A 145 -1.69 -1.15 12.74
CA ASN A 145 -1.20 -2.51 12.53
C ASN A 145 0.23 -2.52 12.01
N GLY A 146 0.88 -3.65 12.25
CA GLY A 146 2.25 -3.91 11.84
C GLY A 146 2.37 -5.29 11.25
N SER A 147 3.37 -5.48 10.40
CA SER A 147 3.60 -6.71 9.69
C SER A 147 5.09 -6.90 9.52
N VAL A 148 5.56 -8.13 9.66
CA VAL A 148 6.98 -8.49 9.50
C VAL A 148 7.09 -9.82 8.78
N GLY A 149 8.09 -9.96 7.92
CA GLY A 149 8.36 -11.22 7.24
C GLY A 149 9.51 -11.16 6.26
N ILE A 150 9.41 -11.91 5.18
CA ILE A 150 10.45 -12.05 4.15
C ILE A 150 9.95 -11.48 2.83
N GLY A 151 10.79 -10.70 2.18
CA GLY A 151 10.52 -10.12 0.87
C GLY A 151 11.63 -10.41 -0.11
N ALA A 152 11.32 -10.23 -1.39
CA ALA A 152 12.26 -10.35 -2.48
C ALA A 152 11.93 -9.36 -3.60
N ASP A 153 12.96 -8.88 -4.28
CA ASP A 153 12.80 -8.24 -5.59
C ASP A 153 12.94 -9.35 -6.65
N VAL A 154 11.90 -9.51 -7.46
CA VAL A 154 11.78 -10.62 -8.42
C VAL A 154 11.67 -10.05 -9.83
N ASN A 155 12.52 -10.52 -10.74
CA ASN A 155 12.42 -10.17 -12.16
C ASN A 155 11.33 -11.02 -12.82
N VAL A 156 10.20 -10.39 -13.13
CA VAL A 156 9.03 -11.02 -13.73
C VAL A 156 8.97 -10.68 -15.22
N PRO A 157 8.76 -11.67 -16.12
CA PRO A 157 8.62 -11.42 -17.53
C PRO A 157 7.63 -10.28 -17.83
N TRP A 158 8.03 -9.40 -18.77
CA TRP A 158 7.34 -8.16 -19.15
C TRP A 158 7.30 -7.06 -18.07
N PHE A 159 6.97 -7.39 -16.83
CA PHE A 159 6.91 -6.44 -15.71
C PHE A 159 8.27 -5.85 -15.34
N GLY A 160 9.34 -6.63 -15.47
CA GLY A 160 10.64 -6.27 -14.90
C GLY A 160 10.64 -6.54 -13.40
N LYS A 161 11.21 -5.62 -12.62
CA LYS A 161 11.33 -5.78 -11.17
C LYS A 161 9.97 -5.67 -10.48
N VAL A 162 9.58 -6.72 -9.76
CA VAL A 162 8.38 -6.78 -8.93
C VAL A 162 8.84 -7.06 -7.49
N SER A 163 8.48 -6.17 -6.57
CA SER A 163 8.69 -6.43 -5.14
C SER A 163 7.59 -7.38 -4.67
N MET A 164 7.97 -8.48 -4.02
CA MET A 164 7.07 -9.49 -3.47
C MET A 164 7.40 -9.70 -1.99
N ASN A 165 6.40 -9.71 -1.12
CA ASN A 165 6.59 -9.73 0.32
C ASN A 165 5.56 -10.66 0.97
N LEU A 166 6.02 -11.51 1.89
CA LEU A 166 5.17 -12.35 2.70
C LEU A 166 5.36 -11.98 4.17
N TYR A 167 4.27 -11.56 4.81
CA TYR A 167 4.24 -11.07 6.18
C TYR A 167 3.42 -11.99 7.09
N LYS A 168 3.79 -12.01 8.36
CA LYS A 168 2.85 -12.31 9.44
C LYS A 168 2.22 -11.01 9.91
N TYR A 169 0.89 -10.99 10.06
CA TYR A 169 0.12 -9.78 10.36
C TYR A 169 -0.12 -9.64 11.86
N TYR A 170 0.24 -8.49 12.42
CA TYR A 170 0.07 -8.14 13.83
C TYR A 170 -0.86 -6.94 13.98
N GLU A 171 -1.98 -7.13 14.69
CA GLU A 171 -2.86 -6.03 15.04
C GLU A 171 -2.35 -5.41 16.36
N ILE A 172 -1.88 -4.16 16.28
CA ILE A 172 -1.17 -3.49 17.40
C ILE A 172 -2.13 -3.17 18.55
N GLN A 173 -3.38 -2.81 18.26
CA GLN A 173 -4.41 -2.50 19.24
C GLN A 173 -4.87 -3.76 19.98
N ALA A 174 -5.11 -4.85 19.24
CA ALA A 174 -5.46 -6.15 19.82
C ALA A 174 -4.27 -6.82 20.52
N LYS A 175 -3.05 -6.37 20.19
CA LYS A 175 -1.78 -6.95 20.64
C LYS A 175 -1.63 -8.42 20.28
N ASP A 176 -2.20 -8.83 19.16
CA ASP A 176 -2.27 -10.22 18.75
C ASP A 176 -2.02 -10.40 17.25
N TRP A 177 -1.60 -11.60 16.86
CA TRP A 177 -1.36 -11.97 15.47
C TRP A 177 -2.65 -12.46 14.82
N ASN A 178 -2.89 -12.06 13.57
CA ASN A 178 -4.08 -12.51 12.83
C ASN A 178 -3.75 -12.85 11.37
N GLY A 179 -3.23 -14.05 11.16
CA GLY A 179 -2.91 -14.55 9.83
C GLY A 179 -1.69 -13.90 9.17
N TYR A 180 -1.71 -13.89 7.85
CA TYR A 180 -0.59 -13.56 6.97
C TYR A 180 -1.04 -12.62 5.85
N GLN A 181 -0.08 -11.92 5.25
CA GLN A 181 -0.32 -11.09 4.07
C GLN A 181 0.75 -11.35 3.01
N PHE A 182 0.33 -11.59 1.78
CA PHE A 182 1.18 -11.50 0.60
C PHE A 182 0.95 -10.16 -0.09
N SER A 183 2.02 -9.39 -0.27
CA SER A 183 2.00 -8.15 -1.06
C SER A 183 2.90 -8.27 -2.27
N MET A 184 2.48 -7.70 -3.40
CA MET A 184 3.37 -7.44 -4.52
C MET A 184 3.09 -6.10 -5.18
N ASN A 185 4.11 -5.46 -5.74
CA ASN A 185 3.98 -4.18 -6.45
C ASN A 185 4.86 -4.13 -7.70
N TRP A 186 4.39 -3.40 -8.71
CA TRP A 186 5.05 -3.28 -10.01
C TRP A 186 4.94 -1.87 -10.59
N PHE A 187 5.94 -1.50 -11.39
CA PHE A 187 5.95 -0.29 -12.19
C PHE A 187 6.60 -0.57 -13.55
N LYS A 188 5.81 -0.47 -14.63
CA LYS A 188 6.27 -0.80 -15.98
C LYS A 188 5.94 0.31 -16.97
N PRO A 189 6.91 1.15 -17.36
CA PRO A 189 6.80 1.96 -18.56
C PRO A 189 6.65 1.05 -19.79
N PHE A 190 5.64 1.27 -20.62
CA PHE A 190 5.35 0.42 -21.78
C PHE A 190 5.05 1.18 -23.08
N ILE A 191 4.82 2.49 -23.03
CA ILE A 191 4.80 3.38 -24.20
C ILE A 191 5.70 4.56 -23.88
N ASN A 192 6.69 4.84 -24.73
CA ASN A 192 7.61 5.97 -24.56
C ASN A 192 7.43 6.96 -25.71
N PHE A 193 7.56 8.25 -25.42
CA PHE A 193 7.43 9.33 -26.39
C PHE A 193 8.76 10.07 -26.57
N ASP A 194 8.94 10.70 -27.73
CA ASP A 194 10.19 11.41 -28.09
C ASP A 194 10.52 12.58 -27.15
N ASN A 195 9.52 13.13 -26.45
CA ASN A 195 9.68 14.20 -25.46
C ASN A 195 10.10 13.71 -24.07
N GLY A 196 10.44 12.42 -23.93
CA GLY A 196 10.86 11.81 -22.66
C GLY A 196 9.72 11.42 -21.72
N SER A 197 8.47 11.74 -22.05
CA SER A 197 7.30 11.24 -21.31
C SER A 197 7.00 9.79 -21.66
N PHE A 198 6.23 9.10 -20.81
CA PHE A 198 5.86 7.71 -21.03
C PHE A 198 4.51 7.37 -20.40
N ILE A 199 3.90 6.27 -20.84
CA ILE A 199 2.76 5.63 -20.17
C ILE A 199 3.28 4.41 -19.41
N SER A 200 2.92 4.31 -18.12
CA SER A 200 3.21 3.18 -17.26
C SER A 200 1.96 2.38 -16.92
N TYR A 201 2.16 1.08 -16.73
CA TYR A 201 1.27 0.21 -15.99
C TYR A 201 1.89 0.00 -14.62
N GLN A 202 1.21 0.47 -13.59
CA GLN A 202 1.70 0.43 -12.22
C GLN A 202 0.60 -0.05 -11.29
N GLY A 203 0.97 -0.81 -10.27
CA GLY A 203 -0.03 -1.43 -9.41
C GLY A 203 0.54 -2.19 -8.25
N TYR A 204 -0.38 -2.69 -7.42
CA TYR A 204 -0.06 -3.56 -6.31
C TYR A 204 -1.19 -4.55 -6.05
N LEU A 205 -0.86 -5.61 -5.31
CA LEU A 205 -1.77 -6.59 -4.74
C LEU A 205 -1.42 -6.71 -3.26
N ASP A 206 -2.42 -6.61 -2.39
CA ASP A 206 -2.34 -6.98 -0.98
C ASP A 206 -3.37 -8.08 -0.72
N TYR A 207 -2.92 -9.27 -0.33
CA TYR A 207 -3.78 -10.43 -0.09
C TYR A 207 -3.52 -11.02 1.30
N GLN A 208 -4.50 -10.94 2.18
CA GLN A 208 -4.50 -11.50 3.51
C GLN A 208 -5.15 -12.90 3.53
N PHE A 209 -4.61 -13.80 4.35
CA PHE A 209 -5.10 -15.17 4.47
C PHE A 209 -4.71 -15.81 5.80
N GLY A 210 -5.41 -16.89 6.16
CA GLY A 210 -5.17 -17.63 7.39
C GLY A 210 -5.51 -16.83 8.65
N ALA A 211 -6.43 -15.86 8.52
CA ALA A 211 -6.96 -15.11 9.63
C ALA A 211 -8.06 -15.90 10.35
N ASP A 212 -8.29 -15.57 11.62
CA ASP A 212 -9.32 -16.20 12.42
C ASP A 212 -10.71 -15.63 12.09
N SER A 213 -11.70 -16.49 11.95
CA SER A 213 -13.11 -16.08 11.76
C SER A 213 -13.71 -15.42 13.01
N GLU A 214 -13.05 -15.61 14.16
CA GLU A 214 -13.31 -14.93 15.41
C GLU A 214 -12.00 -14.31 15.91
N PHE A 215 -11.92 -12.98 15.95
CA PHE A 215 -10.70 -12.28 16.37
C PHE A 215 -11.03 -11.10 17.27
N ASN A 216 -10.33 -10.99 18.39
CA ASN A 216 -10.51 -9.93 19.38
C ASN A 216 -11.99 -9.71 19.80
N GLY A 217 -12.73 -10.80 20.00
CA GLY A 217 -14.15 -10.79 20.40
C GLY A 217 -15.14 -10.47 19.27
N ALA A 218 -14.68 -10.19 18.05
CA ALA A 218 -15.54 -10.03 16.88
C ALA A 218 -15.67 -11.35 16.12
N THR A 219 -16.90 -11.77 15.81
CA THR A 219 -17.20 -12.99 15.07
C THR A 219 -17.63 -12.69 13.63
N GLY A 220 -17.59 -13.71 12.77
CA GLY A 220 -18.00 -13.58 11.36
C GLY A 220 -17.02 -12.77 10.52
N LYS A 221 -15.74 -12.75 10.90
CA LYS A 221 -14.67 -12.14 10.10
C LYS A 221 -14.36 -13.01 8.88
N ALA A 222 -13.92 -12.37 7.80
CA ALA A 222 -13.38 -13.12 6.68
C ALA A 222 -12.01 -13.70 7.06
N THR A 223 -11.72 -14.92 6.62
CA THR A 223 -10.45 -15.61 6.91
C THR A 223 -9.38 -15.38 5.84
N HIS A 224 -9.79 -14.77 4.73
CA HIS A 224 -8.94 -14.30 3.64
C HIS A 224 -9.64 -13.15 2.91
N GLY A 225 -8.87 -12.35 2.17
CA GLY A 225 -9.36 -11.21 1.41
C GLY A 225 -8.21 -10.32 0.98
N GLY A 226 -8.47 -9.33 0.13
CA GLY A 226 -7.43 -8.46 -0.38
C GLY A 226 -7.94 -7.38 -1.31
N ALA A 227 -6.98 -6.61 -1.82
CA ALA A 227 -7.22 -5.62 -2.85
C ALA A 227 -6.11 -5.65 -3.89
N MET A 228 -6.46 -5.40 -5.15
CA MET A 228 -5.52 -5.26 -6.25
C MET A 228 -5.79 -3.97 -7.00
N PHE A 229 -4.80 -3.10 -7.06
CA PHE A 229 -4.85 -1.84 -7.80
C PHE A 229 -4.12 -1.97 -9.13
N ASN A 230 -4.77 -1.49 -10.19
CA ASN A 230 -4.30 -1.55 -11.57
C ASN A 230 -4.36 -0.14 -12.16
N GLY A 231 -3.21 0.50 -12.30
CA GLY A 231 -3.07 1.89 -12.73
C GLY A 231 -2.46 2.03 -14.12
N ILE A 232 -3.03 2.93 -14.93
CA ILE A 232 -2.45 3.42 -16.18
C ILE A 232 -2.20 4.91 -16.04
N TYR A 233 -0.93 5.30 -16.12
CA TYR A 233 -0.49 6.66 -15.83
C TYR A 233 0.36 7.19 -16.96
N TRP A 234 0.10 8.43 -17.38
CA TRP A 234 1.06 9.20 -18.14
C TRP A 234 2.02 9.90 -17.17
N HIS A 235 3.32 9.88 -17.48
CA HIS A 235 4.40 10.47 -16.70
C HIS A 235 5.25 11.38 -17.59
N SER A 236 5.54 12.59 -17.13
CA SER A 236 6.63 13.45 -17.63
C SER A 236 7.74 13.56 -16.58
N GLU A 237 8.68 14.49 -16.72
CA GLU A 237 9.73 14.69 -15.72
C GLU A 237 9.13 15.16 -14.37
N GLN A 238 8.30 16.20 -14.37
CA GLN A 238 7.73 16.77 -13.13
C GLN A 238 6.28 16.36 -12.84
N PHE A 239 5.56 15.75 -13.79
CA PHE A 239 4.13 15.47 -13.63
C PHE A 239 3.77 14.02 -13.88
N ALA A 240 2.65 13.59 -13.31
CA ALA A 240 1.93 12.42 -13.77
C ALA A 240 0.41 12.63 -13.68
N VAL A 241 -0.34 11.98 -14.55
CA VAL A 241 -1.81 11.92 -14.50
C VAL A 241 -2.23 10.49 -14.80
N GLY A 242 -3.14 9.95 -14.00
CA GLY A 242 -3.48 8.54 -14.12
C GLY A 242 -4.89 8.17 -13.70
N TYR A 243 -5.27 7.00 -14.19
CA TYR A 243 -6.48 6.29 -13.82
C TYR A 243 -6.09 4.97 -13.16
N GLY A 244 -6.79 4.63 -12.08
CA GLY A 244 -6.65 3.38 -11.36
C GLY A 244 -7.97 2.64 -11.21
N LEU A 245 -7.94 1.33 -11.43
CA LEU A 245 -9.01 0.41 -11.05
C LEU A 245 -8.54 -0.43 -9.87
N LYS A 246 -9.26 -0.37 -8.74
CA LYS A 246 -9.00 -1.24 -7.60
C LYS A 246 -10.11 -2.28 -7.47
N ALA A 247 -9.73 -3.55 -7.47
CA ALA A 247 -10.61 -4.66 -7.17
C ALA A 247 -10.43 -5.04 -5.69
N TYR A 248 -11.53 -5.35 -5.01
CA TYR A 248 -11.56 -5.73 -3.60
C TYR A 248 -12.28 -7.05 -3.45
N ASN A 249 -11.82 -7.87 -2.50
CA ASN A 249 -12.55 -9.02 -1.99
C ASN A 249 -12.33 -9.09 -0.49
N ASP A 250 -13.39 -8.98 0.31
CA ASP A 250 -13.34 -9.05 1.77
C ASP A 250 -12.17 -8.23 2.37
N VAL A 251 -12.01 -7.00 1.86
CA VAL A 251 -10.83 -6.19 2.16
C VAL A 251 -10.70 -5.94 3.66
N TYR A 252 -9.47 -5.96 4.17
CA TYR A 252 -9.14 -5.86 5.60
C TYR A 252 -9.80 -6.94 6.47
N LEU A 253 -10.05 -8.13 5.88
CA LEU A 253 -10.68 -9.27 6.55
C LEU A 253 -12.11 -8.96 7.04
N ILE A 254 -12.76 -7.99 6.40
CA ILE A 254 -14.15 -7.66 6.64
C ILE A 254 -15.00 -8.50 5.70
N ALA A 255 -15.85 -9.38 6.25
CA ALA A 255 -16.76 -10.18 5.44
C ALA A 255 -17.79 -9.28 4.73
N ASP A 256 -17.93 -9.48 3.43
CA ASP A 256 -18.87 -8.74 2.60
C ASP A 256 -20.32 -9.02 2.97
N SER A 257 -21.16 -7.98 2.91
CA SER A 257 -22.59 -8.09 3.20
C SER A 257 -23.39 -6.97 2.55
N ASP A 258 -24.71 -7.18 2.41
CA ASP A 258 -25.64 -6.15 1.91
C ASP A 258 -25.62 -4.84 2.73
N GLY A 259 -25.27 -4.93 4.02
CA GLY A 259 -25.23 -3.78 4.92
C GLY A 259 -23.88 -3.07 4.99
N PHE A 260 -22.80 -3.72 4.52
CA PHE A 260 -21.46 -3.17 4.53
C PHE A 260 -20.61 -3.89 3.47
N LYS A 261 -20.34 -3.18 2.37
CA LYS A 261 -19.58 -3.73 1.25
C LYS A 261 -18.08 -3.72 1.56
N SER A 262 -17.42 -4.83 1.31
CA SER A 262 -15.97 -5.01 1.36
C SER A 262 -15.43 -5.72 0.11
N THR A 263 -16.32 -6.17 -0.78
CA THR A 263 -16.00 -6.75 -2.09
C THR A 263 -16.58 -5.87 -3.20
N GLY A 264 -15.83 -5.66 -4.28
CA GLY A 264 -16.28 -4.86 -5.41
C GLY A 264 -15.15 -4.15 -6.15
N PHE A 265 -15.47 -3.01 -6.77
CA PHE A 265 -14.53 -2.21 -7.56
C PHE A 265 -14.62 -0.73 -7.20
N ALA A 266 -13.47 -0.08 -7.15
CA ALA A 266 -13.35 1.37 -7.04
C ALA A 266 -12.49 1.95 -8.17
N HIS A 267 -12.71 3.22 -8.46
CA HIS A 267 -11.97 3.97 -9.46
C HIS A 267 -11.21 5.11 -8.80
N TYR A 268 -9.99 5.35 -9.28
CA TYR A 268 -9.11 6.38 -8.76
C TYR A 268 -8.60 7.25 -9.90
N PHE A 269 -8.57 8.56 -9.66
CA PHE A 269 -8.00 9.54 -10.56
C PHE A 269 -6.92 10.30 -9.81
N SER A 270 -5.76 10.49 -10.43
CA SER A 270 -4.61 11.15 -9.80
C SER A 270 -4.05 12.24 -10.69
N ALA A 271 -3.67 13.36 -10.07
CA ALA A 271 -2.77 14.36 -10.63
C ALA A 271 -1.57 14.52 -9.68
N THR A 272 -0.37 14.36 -10.22
CA THR A 272 0.87 14.22 -9.45
C THR A 272 1.88 15.30 -9.83
N TYR A 273 2.59 15.82 -8.82
CA TYR A 273 3.81 16.62 -8.98
C TYR A 273 5.00 15.94 -8.31
N LYS A 274 6.12 15.83 -9.02
CA LYS A 274 7.34 15.10 -8.62
C LYS A 274 8.49 16.07 -8.30
N PHE A 275 9.24 15.77 -7.24
CA PHE A 275 10.38 16.58 -6.76
C PHE A 275 11.73 15.99 -7.18
#